data_AF-A0A2A2JEU5-F1
#
_entry.id   AF-A0A2A2JEU5-F1
#
_cell.length_a   1.000
_cell.length_b   1.000
_cell.length_c   1.000
_cell.angle_alpha   90.00
_cell.angle_beta   90.00
_cell.angle_gamma   90.00
#
_symmetry.space_group_name_H-M   'P 1'
#
loop_
_entity.id
_entity.type
_entity.pdbx_description
1 polymer ?
#
loop_
_entity_poly.entity_id
_entity_poly.type
_entity_poly.pdbx_seq_one_letter_code
_entity_poly.pdbx_strand_id
1 'polypeptide(L)'
;MSTDEQKLDDIKELMIPIIKKNYEHVNNKTPDDQLCDQLWKVYEPTFIKQFDYNTRWSLRLLKPDVPKEVRYLEHEIRRLKVKSGLYGRSNKNRVVNMLKEAMNKYSGFIITKYTELRNESLGRKTTVIATEKPKSTENVEAQNIKASDKSPPTSNKQLIYRDKLLENWAEIFYDENDEQTPAKVDFWNQQSYILYVEEKSDAKKLEELKKIFFEETRANSDELYLSDEDLEVKWKNAVEDKVDDIKYVNDKLKRFRRTGLPKRVRQLNRDLMKVRFSRQFYEYDKEDAIKMIKNAAKPYSDQELMWWETSFGNSYYTDNETHYGKRMLIIQENTRTYHDRYATWTPKFSKLIKKLRKLECDQSKTVEQRMIELKPVNIEVHEALDKREKTPEEAEKYWEEEKQRRREEVEKCDQEVKKFKEAGPRVSYL
;
A
#
# COMPACT_ATOMS: atom_id res chain seq x y z
N MET A 1 12.39 -12.68 -24.29
CA MET A 1 12.64 -11.31 -23.79
C MET A 1 12.44 -10.35 -24.95
N SER A 2 11.94 -9.13 -24.73
CA SER A 2 11.85 -8.11 -25.78
C SER A 2 13.26 -7.78 -26.34
N THR A 3 13.38 -7.56 -27.64
CA THR A 3 14.65 -7.13 -28.28
C THR A 3 14.97 -5.69 -27.91
N ASP A 4 16.15 -5.19 -28.26
CA ASP A 4 16.44 -3.76 -28.06
C ASP A 4 15.70 -2.87 -29.08
N GLU A 5 15.36 -3.38 -30.28
CA GLU A 5 14.47 -2.67 -31.21
C GLU A 5 13.05 -2.56 -30.64
N GLN A 6 12.47 -3.68 -30.18
CA GLN A 6 11.10 -3.67 -29.66
C GLN A 6 10.96 -2.82 -28.37
N LYS A 7 12.03 -2.70 -27.56
CA LYS A 7 12.07 -1.72 -26.44
C LYS A 7 12.17 -0.27 -26.92
N LEU A 8 12.78 0.01 -28.07
CA LEU A 8 12.76 1.36 -28.64
C LEU A 8 11.36 1.70 -29.13
N ASP A 9 10.64 0.77 -29.76
CA ASP A 9 9.24 0.95 -30.17
C ASP A 9 8.32 1.15 -28.95
N ASP A 10 8.42 0.29 -27.92
CA ASP A 10 7.69 0.43 -26.64
C ASP A 10 7.89 1.83 -26.02
N ILE A 11 9.13 2.35 -26.02
CA ILE A 11 9.45 3.67 -25.48
C ILE A 11 9.02 4.80 -26.42
N LYS A 12 9.12 4.61 -27.75
CA LYS A 12 8.70 5.57 -28.76
C LYS A 12 7.20 5.87 -28.63
N GLU A 13 6.38 4.84 -28.50
CA GLU A 13 4.93 4.97 -28.31
C GLU A 13 4.59 5.77 -27.04
N LEU A 14 5.28 5.49 -25.93
CA LEU A 14 5.12 6.22 -24.66
C LEU A 14 5.66 7.67 -24.73
N MET A 15 6.68 7.93 -25.54
CA MET A 15 7.35 9.24 -25.63
C MET A 15 6.70 10.20 -26.64
N ILE A 16 6.07 9.71 -27.70
CA ILE A 16 5.41 10.57 -28.71
C ILE A 16 4.37 11.53 -28.10
N PRO A 17 3.46 11.11 -27.19
CA PRO A 17 2.53 12.03 -26.53
C PRO A 17 3.22 13.13 -25.72
N ILE A 18 4.38 12.83 -25.12
CA ILE A 18 5.17 13.79 -24.34
C ILE A 18 5.90 14.77 -25.30
N ILE A 19 6.44 14.26 -26.41
CA ILE A 19 7.07 15.06 -27.46
C ILE A 19 6.05 16.01 -28.10
N LYS A 20 4.86 15.51 -28.45
CA LYS A 20 3.73 16.32 -28.98
C LYS A 20 3.38 17.45 -28.03
N LYS A 21 3.04 17.14 -26.76
CA LYS A 21 2.65 18.12 -25.75
C LYS A 21 3.72 19.17 -25.46
N ASN A 22 4.99 18.77 -25.43
CA ASN A 22 6.10 19.71 -25.22
C ASN A 22 6.32 20.63 -26.43
N TYR A 23 6.20 20.09 -27.65
CA TYR A 23 6.31 20.89 -28.88
C TYR A 23 5.15 21.87 -29.03
N GLU A 24 3.92 21.44 -28.75
CA GLU A 24 2.72 22.27 -28.70
C GLU A 24 2.88 23.44 -27.74
N HIS A 25 3.32 23.17 -26.51
CA HIS A 25 3.51 24.19 -25.47
C HIS A 25 4.56 25.27 -25.83
N VAL A 26 5.54 24.93 -26.67
CA VAL A 26 6.60 25.86 -27.11
C VAL A 26 6.23 26.60 -28.40
N ASN A 27 5.48 25.98 -29.31
CA ASN A 27 5.25 26.49 -30.67
C ASN A 27 3.79 26.86 -30.98
N ASN A 28 2.85 26.65 -30.06
CA ASN A 28 1.40 26.83 -30.24
C ASN A 28 0.83 26.13 -31.49
N LYS A 29 1.41 24.98 -31.87
CA LYS A 29 0.97 24.15 -33.01
C LYS A 29 1.14 22.68 -32.69
N THR A 30 0.12 21.88 -32.98
CA THR A 30 0.20 20.41 -32.99
C THR A 30 1.15 19.97 -34.10
N PRO A 31 2.23 19.21 -33.79
CA PRO A 31 3.09 18.63 -34.80
C PRO A 31 2.41 17.39 -35.41
N ASP A 32 2.57 17.23 -36.72
CA ASP A 32 2.19 15.99 -37.42
C ASP A 32 3.09 14.80 -37.02
N ASP A 33 2.67 13.59 -37.39
CA ASP A 33 3.39 12.37 -37.02
C ASP A 33 4.77 12.26 -37.69
N GLN A 34 4.97 12.85 -38.87
CA GLN A 34 6.27 12.87 -39.57
C GLN A 34 7.28 13.77 -38.84
N LEU A 35 6.84 14.89 -38.26
CA LEU A 35 7.62 15.75 -37.40
C LEU A 35 7.87 15.10 -36.03
N CYS A 36 6.91 14.35 -35.49
CA CYS A 36 7.11 13.58 -34.25
C CYS A 36 8.19 12.50 -34.40
N ASP A 37 8.21 11.79 -35.54
CA ASP A 37 9.24 10.81 -35.86
C ASP A 37 10.64 11.44 -36.03
N GLN A 38 10.72 12.66 -36.56
CA GLN A 38 11.98 13.41 -36.61
C GLN A 38 12.46 13.83 -35.22
N LEU A 39 11.54 14.30 -34.36
CA LEU A 39 11.85 14.66 -32.97
C LEU A 39 12.27 13.43 -32.14
N TRP A 40 11.63 12.27 -32.33
CA TRP A 40 11.99 11.02 -31.66
C TRP A 40 13.45 10.59 -31.94
N LYS A 41 13.89 10.68 -33.20
CA LYS A 41 15.26 10.30 -33.62
C LYS A 41 16.39 11.08 -32.93
N VAL A 42 16.08 12.21 -32.30
CA VAL A 42 17.03 12.97 -31.46
C VAL A 42 17.25 12.27 -30.09
N TYR A 43 16.24 11.61 -29.56
CA TYR A 43 16.29 10.92 -28.26
C TYR A 43 16.74 9.46 -28.35
N GLU A 44 16.41 8.78 -29.45
CA GLU A 44 16.70 7.35 -29.70
C GLU A 44 18.15 6.94 -29.37
N PRO A 45 19.23 7.66 -29.79
CA PRO A 45 20.61 7.30 -29.45
C PRO A 45 20.95 7.38 -27.96
N THR A 46 20.13 8.06 -27.15
CA THR A 46 20.28 8.14 -25.69
C THR A 46 19.70 6.90 -25.02
N PHE A 47 18.60 6.35 -25.53
CA PHE A 47 18.02 5.11 -25.01
C PHE A 47 18.90 3.90 -25.33
N ILE A 48 19.43 3.79 -26.57
CA ILE A 48 20.40 2.76 -26.97
C ILE A 48 21.60 2.73 -26.00
N LYS A 49 22.21 3.89 -25.71
CA LYS A 49 23.33 4.01 -24.77
C LYS A 49 22.95 3.58 -23.34
N GLN A 50 21.70 3.76 -22.92
CA GLN A 50 21.21 3.24 -21.64
C GLN A 50 20.96 1.73 -21.66
N PHE A 51 20.54 1.15 -22.79
CA PHE A 51 20.41 -0.30 -22.94
C PHE A 51 21.80 -0.97 -22.86
N ASP A 52 22.78 -0.50 -23.64
CA ASP A 52 24.18 -0.95 -23.57
C ASP A 52 24.74 -0.89 -22.14
N TYR A 53 24.45 0.21 -21.43
CA TYR A 53 24.89 0.40 -20.05
C TYR A 53 24.20 -0.59 -19.10
N ASN A 54 22.87 -0.71 -19.16
CA ASN A 54 22.10 -1.61 -18.32
C ASN A 54 22.46 -3.08 -18.55
N THR A 55 22.72 -3.48 -19.80
CA THR A 55 23.19 -4.83 -20.17
C THR A 55 24.58 -5.11 -19.58
N ARG A 56 25.57 -4.25 -19.85
CA ARG A 56 26.93 -4.40 -19.29
C ARG A 56 26.93 -4.42 -17.75
N TRP A 57 26.15 -3.55 -17.12
CA TRP A 57 26.04 -3.49 -15.66
C TRP A 57 25.36 -4.73 -15.06
N SER A 58 24.29 -5.22 -15.68
CA SER A 58 23.60 -6.43 -15.21
C SER A 58 24.47 -7.67 -15.38
N LEU A 59 25.23 -7.78 -16.48
CA LEU A 59 26.24 -8.84 -16.66
C LEU A 59 27.39 -8.73 -15.64
N ARG A 60 27.87 -7.51 -15.34
CA ARG A 60 28.95 -7.30 -14.35
C ARG A 60 28.56 -7.80 -12.97
N LEU A 61 27.31 -7.58 -12.56
CA LEU A 61 26.75 -8.00 -11.27
C LEU A 61 26.54 -9.53 -11.15
N LEU A 62 26.49 -10.26 -12.27
CA LEU A 62 26.33 -11.71 -12.27
C LEU A 62 27.66 -12.48 -12.15
N LYS A 63 28.81 -11.82 -12.26
CA LYS A 63 30.12 -12.46 -12.12
C LYS A 63 30.33 -13.05 -10.70
N PRO A 64 31.10 -14.15 -10.54
CA PRO A 64 31.30 -14.80 -9.24
C PRO A 64 31.99 -13.94 -8.17
N ASP A 65 32.75 -12.91 -8.56
CA ASP A 65 33.45 -11.99 -7.66
C ASP A 65 32.53 -10.97 -6.97
N VAL A 66 31.25 -10.90 -7.35
CA VAL A 66 30.28 -9.94 -6.82
C VAL A 66 29.49 -10.56 -5.66
N PRO A 67 29.56 -10.02 -4.43
CA PRO A 67 28.74 -10.47 -3.30
C PRO A 67 27.23 -10.46 -3.62
N LYS A 68 26.45 -11.28 -2.93
CA LYS A 68 24.98 -11.32 -3.13
C LYS A 68 24.33 -10.03 -2.63
N GLU A 69 24.93 -9.44 -1.61
CA GLU A 69 24.56 -8.23 -0.92
C GLU A 69 24.65 -7.01 -1.86
N VAL A 70 25.67 -6.95 -2.73
CA VAL A 70 25.80 -5.93 -3.79
C VAL A 70 24.65 -6.03 -4.81
N ARG A 71 24.22 -7.26 -5.14
CA ARG A 71 23.07 -7.50 -6.04
C ARG A 71 21.74 -7.12 -5.38
N TYR A 72 21.58 -7.36 -4.08
CA TYR A 72 20.41 -6.91 -3.34
C TYR A 72 20.34 -5.37 -3.25
N LEU A 73 21.48 -4.69 -3.02
CA LEU A 73 21.57 -3.24 -3.03
C LEU A 73 21.20 -2.64 -4.41
N GLU A 74 21.69 -3.21 -5.52
CA GLU A 74 21.23 -2.79 -6.86
C GLU A 74 19.72 -3.00 -7.04
N HIS A 75 19.17 -4.10 -6.54
CA HIS A 75 17.75 -4.39 -6.67
C HIS A 75 16.88 -3.37 -5.91
N GLU A 76 17.25 -2.99 -4.68
CA GLU A 76 16.57 -1.90 -3.97
C GLU A 76 16.71 -0.55 -4.69
N ILE A 77 17.91 -0.22 -5.19
CA ILE A 77 18.14 1.01 -5.96
C ILE A 77 17.32 1.04 -7.27
N ARG A 78 17.15 -0.09 -7.95
CA ARG A 78 16.26 -0.20 -9.12
C ARG A 78 14.79 -0.06 -8.74
N ARG A 79 14.35 -0.65 -7.61
CA ARG A 79 12.98 -0.48 -7.10
C ARG A 79 12.66 0.98 -6.74
N LEU A 80 13.62 1.72 -6.18
CA LEU A 80 13.49 3.17 -5.99
C LEU A 80 13.34 3.89 -7.34
N LYS A 81 14.20 3.60 -8.31
CA LYS A 81 14.16 4.25 -9.64
C LYS A 81 12.85 4.05 -10.43
N VAL A 82 12.04 3.03 -10.14
CA VAL A 82 10.74 2.82 -10.81
C VAL A 82 9.53 3.26 -9.97
N LYS A 83 9.74 3.79 -8.75
CA LYS A 83 8.65 4.30 -7.91
C LYS A 83 8.18 5.66 -8.43
N SER A 84 7.04 5.68 -9.13
CA SER A 84 6.44 6.88 -9.77
C SER A 84 6.39 8.11 -8.87
N GLY A 85 5.97 7.95 -7.61
CA GLY A 85 5.90 9.02 -6.60
C GLY A 85 7.24 9.66 -6.18
N LEU A 86 8.37 9.27 -6.78
CA LEU A 86 9.67 9.93 -6.60
C LEU A 86 9.99 10.99 -7.67
N TYR A 87 9.16 11.11 -8.70
CA TYR A 87 9.35 12.06 -9.80
C TYR A 87 8.48 13.32 -9.59
N GLY A 88 9.13 14.47 -9.39
CA GLY A 88 8.47 15.76 -9.17
C GLY A 88 9.45 16.85 -8.72
N ARG A 89 9.08 18.15 -8.86
CA ARG A 89 10.01 19.27 -8.60
C ARG A 89 10.45 19.40 -7.13
N SER A 90 9.64 18.94 -6.16
CA SER A 90 9.90 19.04 -4.71
C SER A 90 10.73 17.89 -4.12
N ASN A 91 10.82 16.74 -4.79
CA ASN A 91 11.16 15.47 -4.14
C ASN A 91 12.66 15.19 -3.87
N LYS A 92 13.58 16.13 -4.13
CA LYS A 92 15.04 15.87 -4.13
C LYS A 92 15.55 15.30 -2.80
N ASN A 93 15.13 15.86 -1.67
CA ASN A 93 15.55 15.39 -0.34
C ASN A 93 14.90 14.04 0.03
N ARG A 94 13.64 13.83 -0.34
CA ARG A 94 12.91 12.56 -0.15
C ARG A 94 13.61 11.40 -0.87
N VAL A 95 13.98 11.59 -2.12
CA VAL A 95 14.72 10.59 -2.93
C VAL A 95 16.10 10.31 -2.35
N VAL A 96 16.81 11.33 -1.88
CA VAL A 96 18.12 11.17 -1.23
C VAL A 96 18.01 10.41 0.09
N ASN A 97 16.99 10.67 0.92
CA ASN A 97 16.80 9.96 2.18
C ASN A 97 16.38 8.50 1.97
N MET A 98 15.42 8.22 1.08
CA MET A 98 15.08 6.84 0.72
C MET A 98 16.26 6.04 0.14
N LEU A 99 17.18 6.71 -0.56
CA LEU A 99 18.43 6.09 -1.01
C LEU A 99 19.40 5.82 0.15
N LYS A 100 19.55 6.75 1.10
CA LYS A 100 20.33 6.51 2.34
C LYS A 100 19.75 5.34 3.15
N GLU A 101 18.44 5.29 3.35
CA GLU A 101 17.73 4.22 4.07
C GLU A 101 17.96 2.85 3.43
N ALA A 102 17.93 2.76 2.09
CA ALA A 102 18.29 1.55 1.37
C ALA A 102 19.77 1.18 1.56
N MET A 103 20.69 2.15 1.45
CA MET A 103 22.13 1.92 1.60
C MET A 103 22.51 1.53 3.04
N ASN A 104 21.90 2.13 4.06
CA ASN A 104 22.21 1.92 5.50
C ASN A 104 21.93 0.48 5.98
N LYS A 105 21.15 -0.32 5.24
CA LYS A 105 20.95 -1.76 5.51
C LYS A 105 22.19 -2.61 5.23
N TYR A 106 23.15 -2.06 4.49
CA TYR A 106 24.35 -2.76 4.03
C TYR A 106 25.59 -2.18 4.73
N SER A 107 26.59 -3.02 4.98
CA SER A 107 27.85 -2.55 5.56
C SER A 107 28.59 -1.61 4.60
N GLY A 108 29.39 -0.69 5.15
CA GLY A 108 30.21 0.23 4.35
C GLY A 108 31.07 -0.47 3.29
N PHE A 109 31.54 -1.69 3.56
CA PHE A 109 32.23 -2.54 2.59
C PHE A 109 31.38 -2.86 1.34
N ILE A 110 30.10 -3.23 1.53
CA ILE A 110 29.18 -3.51 0.41
C ILE A 110 28.85 -2.23 -0.37
N ILE A 111 28.69 -1.10 0.32
CA ILE A 111 28.45 0.21 -0.30
C ILE A 111 29.66 0.65 -1.15
N THR A 112 30.87 0.54 -0.61
CA THR A 112 32.12 0.82 -1.33
C THR A 112 32.26 -0.12 -2.52
N LYS A 113 32.02 -1.43 -2.35
CA LYS A 113 32.16 -2.41 -3.44
C LYS A 113 31.14 -2.19 -4.55
N TYR A 114 29.89 -1.88 -4.20
CA TYR A 114 28.88 -1.44 -5.17
C TYR A 114 29.35 -0.19 -5.95
N THR A 115 29.97 0.78 -5.28
CA THR A 115 30.43 2.04 -5.87
C THR A 115 31.64 1.85 -6.80
N GLU A 116 32.61 1.01 -6.43
CA GLU A 116 33.71 0.57 -7.29
C GLU A 116 33.17 -0.05 -8.59
N LEU A 117 32.27 -1.04 -8.45
CA LEU A 117 31.68 -1.78 -9.56
C LEU A 117 30.83 -0.86 -10.46
N ARG A 118 30.12 0.12 -9.86
CA ARG A 118 29.37 1.15 -10.60
C ARG A 118 30.31 1.99 -11.47
N ASN A 119 31.45 2.43 -10.93
CA ASN A 119 32.44 3.22 -11.66
C ASN A 119 33.15 2.39 -12.75
N GLU A 120 33.47 1.12 -12.48
CA GLU A 120 33.96 0.15 -13.49
C GLU A 120 33.00 0.09 -14.69
N SER A 121 31.70 -0.11 -14.44
CA SER A 121 30.67 -0.17 -15.51
C SER A 121 30.47 1.14 -16.28
N LEU A 122 30.92 2.27 -15.74
CA LEU A 122 30.84 3.60 -16.34
C LEU A 122 32.16 4.04 -17.00
N GLY A 123 33.20 3.20 -16.98
CA GLY A 123 34.53 3.53 -17.52
C GLY A 123 35.27 4.63 -16.74
N ARG A 124 34.87 4.89 -15.49
CA ARG A 124 35.44 5.97 -14.65
C ARG A 124 36.60 5.42 -13.82
N LYS A 125 37.78 6.04 -13.92
CA LYS A 125 38.92 5.72 -13.03
C LYS A 125 38.58 6.12 -11.60
N THR A 126 38.81 5.22 -10.65
CA THR A 126 38.45 5.40 -9.23
C THR A 126 39.61 6.00 -8.45
N THR A 127 39.37 7.13 -7.77
CA THR A 127 40.27 7.66 -6.73
C THR A 127 39.71 7.28 -5.37
N VAL A 128 40.45 6.51 -4.58
CA VAL A 128 39.99 6.02 -3.27
C VAL A 128 40.31 7.06 -2.19
N ILE A 129 39.29 7.52 -1.47
CA ILE A 129 39.46 8.24 -0.20
C ILE A 129 39.23 7.22 0.92
N ALA A 130 40.29 6.89 1.66
CA ALA A 130 40.19 6.05 2.84
C ALA A 130 39.92 6.91 4.07
N THR A 131 38.77 6.74 4.71
CA THR A 131 38.48 7.27 6.05
C THR A 131 38.93 6.29 7.14
N GLU A 132 39.31 6.82 8.29
CA GLU A 132 40.27 6.17 9.19
C GLU A 132 39.66 5.22 10.23
N LYS A 133 40.51 4.33 10.77
CA LYS A 133 40.23 3.47 11.93
C LYS A 133 40.38 4.24 13.25
N PRO A 134 39.45 4.05 14.20
CA PRO A 134 39.75 4.03 15.63
C PRO A 134 40.41 2.70 16.06
N LYS A 135 41.00 2.66 17.26
CA LYS A 135 41.89 1.60 17.75
C LYS A 135 41.20 0.57 18.66
N SER A 136 41.88 -0.56 18.87
CA SER A 136 41.69 -1.48 19.99
C SER A 136 42.27 -0.87 21.30
N THR A 137 42.05 -1.43 22.50
CA THR A 137 41.41 -2.72 22.84
C THR A 137 40.32 -2.51 23.94
N GLU A 138 40.18 -3.15 25.12
CA GLU A 138 40.90 -4.21 25.87
C GLU A 138 39.91 -5.04 26.74
N ASN A 139 40.40 -5.74 27.78
CA ASN A 139 39.71 -6.84 28.45
C ASN A 139 38.83 -6.45 29.66
N VAL A 140 37.72 -7.19 29.85
CA VAL A 140 37.25 -7.69 31.17
C VAL A 140 36.78 -9.15 30.98
N GLU A 141 36.94 -9.97 32.01
CA GLU A 141 36.83 -11.44 31.94
C GLU A 141 35.39 -12.00 31.92
N ALA A 142 35.27 -13.27 31.53
CA ALA A 142 34.03 -14.04 31.65
C ALA A 142 33.94 -14.74 33.02
N GLN A 143 32.76 -14.73 33.64
CA GLN A 143 32.44 -15.63 34.76
C GLN A 143 31.30 -16.58 34.37
N ASN A 144 31.43 -17.84 34.77
CA ASN A 144 30.46 -18.91 34.52
C ASN A 144 29.49 -19.05 35.70
N ILE A 145 28.19 -19.16 35.43
CA ILE A 145 27.21 -19.75 36.36
C ILE A 145 26.38 -20.79 35.60
N LYS A 146 26.07 -21.93 36.23
CA LYS A 146 25.39 -23.08 35.63
C LYS A 146 23.96 -23.27 36.16
N ALA A 147 23.08 -23.66 35.23
CA ALA A 147 21.95 -24.59 35.37
C ALA A 147 20.72 -24.24 36.24
N SER A 148 19.56 -24.38 35.58
CA SER A 148 18.16 -24.51 36.10
C SER A 148 17.61 -23.33 36.93
N ASP A 149 16.30 -23.07 37.03
CA ASP A 149 15.13 -23.94 36.82
C ASP A 149 14.15 -23.53 35.70
N LYS A 150 13.12 -24.38 35.50
CA LYS A 150 12.11 -24.27 34.44
C LYS A 150 10.99 -23.28 34.79
N SER A 151 10.78 -22.29 33.94
CA SER A 151 9.52 -21.56 33.78
C SER A 151 9.23 -21.38 32.27
N PRO A 152 7.96 -21.23 31.84
CA PRO A 152 7.59 -21.41 30.43
C PRO A 152 8.12 -20.30 29.51
N PRO A 153 8.33 -20.57 28.21
CA PRO A 153 8.93 -19.63 27.29
C PRO A 153 7.99 -18.45 26.96
N THR A 154 8.15 -17.33 27.66
CA THR A 154 7.59 -16.03 27.28
C THR A 154 8.33 -15.48 26.06
N SER A 155 8.04 -16.05 24.89
CA SER A 155 8.65 -15.65 23.62
C SER A 155 8.12 -14.28 23.17
N ASN A 156 8.77 -13.20 23.60
CA ASN A 156 8.54 -11.83 23.11
C ASN A 156 9.05 -11.66 21.66
N LYS A 157 8.55 -12.47 20.73
CA LYS A 157 8.66 -12.22 19.29
C LYS A 157 7.61 -11.20 18.89
N GLN A 158 7.95 -9.93 19.09
CA GLN A 158 7.15 -8.77 18.72
C GLN A 158 6.70 -8.88 17.25
N LEU A 159 5.39 -8.74 17.01
CA LEU A 159 4.79 -8.96 15.70
C LEU A 159 5.13 -7.82 14.75
N ILE A 160 5.99 -8.09 13.76
CA ILE A 160 6.44 -7.17 12.71
C ILE A 160 5.28 -6.48 11.97
N TYR A 161 4.10 -7.12 11.93
CA TYR A 161 2.85 -6.53 11.42
C TYR A 161 2.41 -5.29 12.20
N ARG A 162 2.42 -5.31 13.55
CA ARG A 162 1.89 -4.23 14.38
C ARG A 162 2.65 -2.92 14.18
N ASP A 163 3.98 -2.99 14.30
CA ASP A 163 4.83 -1.80 14.18
C ASP A 163 4.74 -1.18 12.78
N LYS A 164 4.78 -2.00 11.71
CA LYS A 164 4.66 -1.54 10.33
C LYS A 164 3.28 -1.02 9.97
N LEU A 165 2.22 -1.59 10.52
CA LEU A 165 0.87 -1.08 10.38
C LEU A 165 0.75 0.35 10.94
N LEU A 166 1.28 0.55 12.15
CA LEU A 166 1.23 1.82 12.86
C LEU A 166 2.18 2.86 12.24
N GLU A 167 3.35 2.44 11.76
CA GLU A 167 4.22 3.24 10.88
C GLU A 167 3.45 3.71 9.65
N ASN A 168 2.92 2.79 8.83
CA ASN A 168 2.24 3.12 7.58
C ASN A 168 1.02 4.06 7.77
N TRP A 169 0.20 3.86 8.81
CA TRP A 169 -0.91 4.78 9.08
C TRP A 169 -0.44 6.15 9.59
N ALA A 170 0.61 6.20 10.41
CA ALA A 170 1.22 7.47 10.78
C ALA A 170 1.85 8.17 9.58
N GLU A 171 2.48 7.44 8.65
CA GLU A 171 2.98 8.00 7.39
C GLU A 171 1.86 8.64 6.58
N ILE A 172 0.75 7.93 6.37
CA ILE A 172 -0.42 8.45 5.62
C ILE A 172 -0.99 9.69 6.30
N PHE A 173 -1.19 9.65 7.62
CA PHE A 173 -1.74 10.77 8.38
C PHE A 173 -0.80 11.99 8.47
N TYR A 174 0.51 11.78 8.35
CA TYR A 174 1.50 12.85 8.34
C TYR A 174 1.57 13.50 6.95
N ASP A 175 1.82 12.68 5.91
CA ASP A 175 1.93 13.11 4.51
C ASP A 175 0.64 13.81 3.99
N GLU A 176 -0.53 13.57 4.62
CA GLU A 176 -1.78 14.33 4.38
C GLU A 176 -1.64 15.86 4.57
N ASN A 177 -0.64 16.33 5.34
CA ASN A 177 -0.46 17.75 5.66
C ASN A 177 0.66 18.43 4.82
N ASP A 178 1.45 17.66 4.05
CA ASP A 178 2.67 18.13 3.36
C ASP A 178 2.43 19.29 2.36
N GLU A 179 1.20 19.48 1.88
CA GLU A 179 0.84 20.52 0.89
C GLU A 179 0.18 21.77 1.49
N GLN A 180 0.04 21.87 2.83
CA GLN A 180 -0.67 22.95 3.50
C GLN A 180 0.24 23.83 4.38
N THR A 181 -0.16 25.09 4.61
CA THR A 181 0.49 25.96 5.60
C THR A 181 0.02 25.60 7.02
N PRO A 182 0.84 25.75 8.07
CA PRO A 182 0.47 25.35 9.44
C PRO A 182 -0.85 25.94 9.94
N ALA A 183 -1.21 27.16 9.52
CA ALA A 183 -2.50 27.78 9.86
C ALA A 183 -3.70 27.10 9.18
N LYS A 184 -3.56 26.65 7.92
CA LYS A 184 -4.60 25.88 7.24
C LYS A 184 -4.73 24.46 7.81
N VAL A 185 -3.60 23.85 8.17
CA VAL A 185 -3.56 22.57 8.88
C VAL A 185 -4.30 22.66 10.22
N ASP A 186 -4.12 23.74 11.00
CA ASP A 186 -4.87 23.96 12.25
C ASP A 186 -6.39 23.98 12.01
N PHE A 187 -6.89 24.80 11.06
CA PHE A 187 -8.33 24.88 10.76
C PHE A 187 -8.89 23.55 10.21
N TRP A 188 -8.17 22.87 9.31
CA TRP A 188 -8.57 21.59 8.73
C TRP A 188 -8.62 20.47 9.78
N ASN A 189 -7.67 20.45 10.71
CA ASN A 189 -7.64 19.51 11.83
C ASN A 189 -8.78 19.78 12.83
N GLN A 190 -9.12 21.04 13.11
CA GLN A 190 -10.27 21.38 13.95
C GLN A 190 -11.60 20.92 13.32
N GLN A 191 -11.81 21.16 12.02
CA GLN A 191 -12.98 20.67 11.28
C GLN A 191 -13.05 19.13 11.33
N SER A 192 -11.92 18.47 11.07
CA SER A 192 -11.81 17.01 11.09
C SER A 192 -12.03 16.40 12.48
N TYR A 193 -11.60 17.09 13.54
CA TYR A 193 -11.85 16.68 14.93
C TYR A 193 -13.36 16.68 15.27
N ILE A 194 -14.07 17.76 14.92
CA ILE A 194 -15.54 17.84 15.06
C ILE A 194 -16.21 16.70 14.30
N LEU A 195 -15.76 16.41 13.07
CA LEU A 195 -16.34 15.37 12.21
C LEU A 195 -16.11 13.94 12.76
N TYR A 196 -14.86 13.58 13.05
CA TYR A 196 -14.45 12.19 13.36
C TYR A 196 -14.41 11.83 14.86
N VAL A 197 -14.13 12.79 15.76
CA VAL A 197 -13.89 12.52 17.19
C VAL A 197 -15.12 12.82 18.04
N GLU A 198 -15.84 13.90 17.76
CA GLU A 198 -16.91 14.39 18.63
C GLU A 198 -18.28 13.77 18.36
N GLU A 199 -18.99 13.41 19.43
CA GLU A 199 -20.36 12.87 19.40
C GLU A 199 -21.41 13.98 19.54
N LYS A 200 -21.31 14.98 18.67
CA LYS A 200 -22.30 16.06 18.49
C LYS A 200 -23.32 15.65 17.41
N SER A 201 -24.53 16.19 17.49
CA SER A 201 -25.55 16.05 16.43
C SER A 201 -25.10 16.79 15.16
N ASP A 202 -25.55 16.33 14.00
CA ASP A 202 -25.12 16.87 12.70
C ASP A 202 -25.40 18.38 12.58
N ALA A 203 -26.52 18.88 13.12
CA ALA A 203 -26.82 20.31 13.21
C ALA A 203 -25.78 21.07 14.06
N LYS A 204 -25.39 20.54 15.23
CA LYS A 204 -24.37 21.17 16.09
C LYS A 204 -22.97 21.07 15.49
N LYS A 205 -22.66 20.00 14.74
CA LYS A 205 -21.42 19.95 13.94
C LYS A 205 -21.41 21.08 12.91
N LEU A 206 -22.52 21.29 12.20
CA LEU A 206 -22.63 22.34 11.19
C LEU A 206 -22.50 23.76 11.79
N GLU A 207 -23.08 24.02 12.97
CA GLU A 207 -22.90 25.28 13.73
C GLU A 207 -21.44 25.55 14.11
N GLU A 208 -20.66 24.52 14.44
CA GLU A 208 -19.26 24.68 14.87
C GLU A 208 -18.30 24.71 13.66
N LEU A 209 -18.57 23.94 12.59
CA LEU A 209 -17.90 24.08 11.30
C LEU A 209 -18.09 25.49 10.71
N LYS A 210 -19.25 26.12 10.88
CA LYS A 210 -19.51 27.49 10.46
C LYS A 210 -18.59 28.51 11.16
N LYS A 211 -18.34 28.33 12.46
CA LYS A 211 -17.45 29.22 13.24
C LYS A 211 -16.01 29.10 12.75
N ILE A 212 -15.53 27.87 12.57
CA ILE A 212 -14.19 27.63 12.01
C ILE A 212 -14.08 28.19 10.59
N PHE A 213 -15.10 28.02 9.75
CA PHE A 213 -15.13 28.60 8.40
C PHE A 213 -15.06 30.13 8.43
N PHE A 214 -15.71 30.81 9.37
CA PHE A 214 -15.60 32.26 9.56
C PHE A 214 -14.20 32.68 10.05
N GLU A 215 -13.61 31.93 10.98
CA GLU A 215 -12.26 32.18 11.49
C GLU A 215 -11.19 31.95 10.40
N GLU A 216 -11.30 30.85 9.65
CA GLU A 216 -10.46 30.50 8.49
C GLU A 216 -10.58 31.55 7.38
N THR A 217 -11.82 31.97 7.05
CA THR A 217 -12.05 32.96 5.99
C THR A 217 -11.50 34.33 6.37
N ARG A 218 -11.62 34.76 7.65
CA ARG A 218 -10.97 35.99 8.13
C ARG A 218 -9.44 35.87 8.12
N ALA A 219 -8.89 34.74 8.54
CA ALA A 219 -7.44 34.51 8.64
C ALA A 219 -6.72 34.35 7.28
N ASN A 220 -7.45 34.04 6.20
CA ASN A 220 -6.92 33.84 4.85
C ASN A 220 -7.39 34.92 3.85
N SER A 221 -7.98 36.02 4.31
CA SER A 221 -8.41 37.12 3.44
C SER A 221 -7.40 38.26 3.39
N ASP A 222 -7.12 38.76 2.19
CA ASP A 222 -6.40 40.03 1.97
C ASP A 222 -7.30 41.27 2.21
N GLU A 223 -8.62 41.07 2.39
CA GLU A 223 -9.60 42.12 2.64
C GLU A 223 -9.54 42.57 4.11
N LEU A 224 -9.12 43.82 4.35
CA LEU A 224 -8.71 44.33 5.68
C LEU A 224 -9.77 44.19 6.80
N TYR A 225 -11.05 44.13 6.43
CA TYR A 225 -12.18 43.80 7.28
C TYR A 225 -13.24 43.06 6.46
N LEU A 226 -13.58 41.84 6.86
CA LEU A 226 -14.80 41.15 6.42
C LEU A 226 -15.92 41.41 7.41
N SER A 227 -17.08 41.84 6.94
CA SER A 227 -18.28 41.92 7.77
C SER A 227 -18.88 40.53 8.00
N ASP A 228 -19.73 40.42 9.02
CA ASP A 228 -20.48 39.19 9.26
C ASP A 228 -21.47 38.91 8.12
N GLU A 229 -21.94 39.94 7.41
CA GLU A 229 -22.82 39.78 6.24
C GLU A 229 -22.06 39.18 5.04
N ASP A 230 -20.82 39.60 4.78
CA ASP A 230 -19.95 39.01 3.75
C ASP A 230 -19.65 37.53 4.07
N LEU A 231 -19.43 37.23 5.35
CA LEU A 231 -19.17 35.87 5.82
C LEU A 231 -20.41 34.98 5.70
N GLU A 232 -21.61 35.48 6.02
CA GLU A 232 -22.88 34.78 5.76
C GLU A 232 -23.12 34.53 4.27
N VAL A 233 -22.72 35.46 3.39
CA VAL A 233 -22.76 35.24 1.92
C VAL A 233 -21.76 34.16 1.50
N LYS A 234 -20.51 34.21 1.96
CA LYS A 234 -19.49 33.18 1.67
C LYS A 234 -19.91 31.81 2.22
N TRP A 235 -20.58 31.74 3.38
CA TRP A 235 -21.09 30.49 3.97
C TRP A 235 -22.26 29.87 3.20
N LYS A 236 -23.19 30.66 2.63
CA LYS A 236 -24.28 30.14 1.81
C LYS A 236 -23.80 29.31 0.61
N ASN A 237 -22.57 29.57 0.14
CA ASN A 237 -21.95 28.81 -0.94
C ASN A 237 -21.16 27.58 -0.46
N ALA A 238 -20.76 27.52 0.82
CA ALA A 238 -19.96 26.44 1.40
C ALA A 238 -20.74 25.46 2.30
N VAL A 239 -21.98 25.81 2.68
CA VAL A 239 -22.81 25.03 3.61
C VAL A 239 -23.17 23.63 3.06
N GLU A 240 -23.34 23.50 1.74
CA GLU A 240 -23.66 22.20 1.10
C GLU A 240 -22.47 21.24 1.17
N ASP A 241 -21.26 21.69 0.82
CA ASP A 241 -20.01 20.93 0.99
C ASP A 241 -19.83 20.48 2.45
N LYS A 242 -20.10 21.35 3.43
CA LYS A 242 -19.96 21.02 4.86
C LYS A 242 -21.05 20.05 5.36
N VAL A 243 -22.22 20.05 4.74
CA VAL A 243 -23.24 19.01 4.96
C VAL A 243 -22.81 17.67 4.37
N ASP A 244 -22.13 17.67 3.22
CA ASP A 244 -21.62 16.45 2.58
C ASP A 244 -20.38 15.88 3.29
N ASP A 245 -19.48 16.73 3.81
CA ASP A 245 -18.43 16.34 4.77
C ASP A 245 -19.02 15.56 5.96
N ILE A 246 -20.10 16.08 6.57
CA ILE A 246 -20.81 15.43 7.68
C ILE A 246 -21.41 14.08 7.23
N LYS A 247 -22.09 14.01 6.08
CA LYS A 247 -22.64 12.75 5.54
C LYS A 247 -21.53 11.70 5.34
N TYR A 248 -20.46 12.07 4.65
CA TYR A 248 -19.33 11.20 4.31
C TYR A 248 -18.62 10.65 5.55
N VAL A 249 -18.34 11.49 6.55
CA VAL A 249 -17.71 11.03 7.79
C VAL A 249 -18.69 10.20 8.63
N ASN A 250 -19.98 10.56 8.69
CA ASN A 250 -20.98 9.70 9.33
C ASN A 250 -21.07 8.33 8.65
N ASP A 251 -20.95 8.22 7.33
CA ASP A 251 -20.95 6.93 6.61
C ASP A 251 -19.69 6.10 6.86
N LYS A 252 -18.51 6.72 7.03
CA LYS A 252 -17.34 6.02 7.58
C LYS A 252 -17.62 5.52 9.00
N LEU A 253 -18.15 6.37 9.88
CA LEU A 253 -18.43 6.03 11.28
C LEU A 253 -19.57 5.02 11.44
N LYS A 254 -20.52 4.91 10.49
CA LYS A 254 -21.54 3.84 10.45
C LYS A 254 -20.90 2.45 10.43
N ARG A 255 -19.70 2.29 9.86
CA ARG A 255 -18.93 1.02 9.91
C ARG A 255 -18.53 0.66 11.33
N PHE A 256 -18.02 1.64 12.10
CA PHE A 256 -17.72 1.46 13.52
C PHE A 256 -18.98 1.20 14.38
N ARG A 257 -20.13 1.76 13.98
CA ARG A 257 -21.43 1.53 14.65
C ARG A 257 -22.07 0.16 14.33
N ARG A 258 -21.49 -0.69 13.47
CA ARG A 258 -21.99 -2.04 13.14
C ARG A 258 -22.09 -2.94 14.38
N THR A 259 -23.04 -3.89 14.35
CA THR A 259 -23.11 -5.02 15.28
C THR A 259 -21.89 -5.93 15.11
N GLY A 260 -21.41 -6.51 16.21
CA GLY A 260 -20.21 -7.37 16.25
C GLY A 260 -18.90 -6.63 16.57
N LEU A 261 -18.78 -5.32 16.27
CA LEU A 261 -17.54 -4.57 16.53
C LEU A 261 -17.43 -4.14 18.02
N PRO A 262 -16.32 -4.44 18.72
CA PRO A 262 -16.17 -4.07 20.14
C PRO A 262 -16.15 -2.56 20.38
N LYS A 263 -16.67 -2.13 21.55
CA LYS A 263 -16.59 -0.72 21.99
C LYS A 263 -15.14 -0.19 22.01
N ARG A 264 -14.17 -1.02 22.41
CA ARG A 264 -12.74 -0.65 22.43
C ARG A 264 -12.17 -0.33 21.04
N VAL A 265 -12.62 -0.99 19.96
CA VAL A 265 -12.21 -0.63 18.58
C VAL A 265 -12.75 0.75 18.17
N ARG A 266 -13.91 1.17 18.70
CA ARG A 266 -14.44 2.52 18.52
C ARG A 266 -13.63 3.56 19.31
N GLN A 267 -13.12 3.20 20.48
CA GLN A 267 -12.26 4.08 21.29
C GLN A 267 -10.87 4.21 20.67
N LEU A 268 -10.26 3.10 20.20
CA LEU A 268 -9.04 3.09 19.40
C LEU A 268 -9.14 4.05 18.20
N ASN A 269 -10.27 4.07 17.48
CA ASN A 269 -10.49 5.04 16.42
C ASN A 269 -10.45 6.49 16.93
N ARG A 270 -11.10 6.79 18.06
CA ARG A 270 -11.09 8.15 18.65
C ARG A 270 -9.70 8.55 19.11
N ASP A 271 -8.95 7.64 19.74
CA ASP A 271 -7.64 7.94 20.29
C ASP A 271 -6.60 8.17 19.17
N LEU A 272 -6.66 7.38 18.10
CA LEU A 272 -5.85 7.59 16.89
C LEU A 272 -6.24 8.88 16.15
N MET A 273 -7.52 9.18 15.99
CA MET A 273 -7.97 10.44 15.36
C MET A 273 -7.64 11.67 16.23
N LYS A 274 -7.71 11.57 17.56
CA LYS A 274 -7.23 12.60 18.49
C LYS A 274 -5.76 12.91 18.32
N VAL A 275 -4.91 11.89 18.10
CA VAL A 275 -3.50 12.10 17.78
C VAL A 275 -3.33 12.72 16.41
N ARG A 276 -3.91 12.14 15.35
CA ARG A 276 -3.84 12.65 13.97
C ARG A 276 -4.18 14.13 13.86
N PHE A 277 -5.27 14.55 14.49
CA PHE A 277 -5.75 15.93 14.47
C PHE A 277 -5.21 16.79 15.63
N SER A 278 -4.18 16.32 16.34
CA SER A 278 -3.48 17.12 17.35
C SER A 278 -2.36 17.93 16.71
N ARG A 279 -2.20 19.17 17.16
CA ARG A 279 -1.17 20.09 16.65
C ARG A 279 0.26 19.53 16.74
N GLN A 280 0.57 18.83 17.81
CA GLN A 280 1.85 18.14 18.01
C GLN A 280 2.17 17.09 16.94
N PHE A 281 1.16 16.46 16.32
CA PHE A 281 1.38 15.36 15.38
C PHE A 281 1.91 15.82 14.01
N TYR A 282 1.67 17.08 13.62
CA TYR A 282 2.22 17.68 12.39
C TYR A 282 3.31 18.74 12.65
N GLU A 283 3.44 19.27 13.87
CA GLU A 283 4.56 20.15 14.26
C GLU A 283 5.85 19.37 14.61
N TYR A 284 5.73 18.11 15.02
CA TYR A 284 6.89 17.24 15.26
C TYR A 284 7.38 16.58 13.97
N ASP A 285 8.59 16.02 13.99
CA ASP A 285 9.05 15.21 12.87
C ASP A 285 8.28 13.88 12.74
N LYS A 286 8.46 13.24 11.58
CA LYS A 286 7.76 12.02 11.22
C LYS A 286 8.09 10.82 12.12
N GLU A 287 9.28 10.75 12.72
CA GLU A 287 9.62 9.67 13.66
C GLU A 287 8.88 9.84 14.98
N ASP A 288 8.77 11.08 15.48
CA ASP A 288 7.98 11.37 16.67
C ASP A 288 6.46 11.26 16.42
N ALA A 289 5.97 11.61 15.22
CA ALA A 289 4.58 11.36 14.80
C ALA A 289 4.25 9.85 14.79
N ILE A 290 5.11 9.01 14.21
CA ILE A 290 5.00 7.53 14.28
C ILE A 290 4.96 7.06 15.73
N LYS A 291 5.82 7.61 16.60
CA LYS A 291 5.89 7.29 18.03
C LYS A 291 4.63 7.72 18.79
N MET A 292 4.00 8.85 18.45
CA MET A 292 2.70 9.26 19.00
C MET A 292 1.58 8.27 18.65
N ILE A 293 1.47 7.86 17.38
CA ILE A 293 0.48 6.86 16.93
C ILE A 293 0.72 5.49 17.58
N LYS A 294 1.99 5.04 17.67
CA LYS A 294 2.34 3.80 18.39
C LYS A 294 1.99 3.87 19.88
N ASN A 295 2.18 5.02 20.53
CA ASN A 295 1.80 5.23 21.93
C ASN A 295 0.28 5.23 22.14
N ALA A 296 -0.50 5.88 21.27
CA ALA A 296 -1.97 5.85 21.33
C ALA A 296 -2.55 4.44 21.05
N ALA A 297 -1.91 3.66 20.18
CA ALA A 297 -2.27 2.27 19.93
C ALA A 297 -1.85 1.32 21.08
N LYS A 298 -0.90 1.68 21.93
CA LYS A 298 -0.30 0.82 22.97
C LYS A 298 -1.29 0.12 23.92
N PRO A 299 -2.42 0.72 24.34
CA PRO A 299 -3.42 0.06 25.19
C PRO A 299 -4.29 -1.01 24.47
N TYR A 300 -4.12 -1.14 23.15
CA TYR A 300 -4.95 -1.97 22.27
C TYR A 300 -4.18 -3.16 21.71
N SER A 301 -4.88 -4.30 21.63
CA SER A 301 -4.35 -5.55 21.09
C SER A 301 -4.24 -5.52 19.56
N ASP A 302 -3.41 -6.40 19.00
CA ASP A 302 -3.22 -6.49 17.54
C ASP A 302 -4.54 -6.87 16.82
N GLN A 303 -5.40 -7.66 17.46
CA GLN A 303 -6.74 -7.98 16.97
C GLN A 303 -7.65 -6.74 16.89
N GLU A 304 -7.55 -5.83 17.86
CA GLU A 304 -8.29 -4.56 17.83
C GLU A 304 -7.75 -3.61 16.76
N LEU A 305 -6.44 -3.61 16.52
CA LEU A 305 -5.81 -2.87 15.42
C LEU A 305 -6.22 -3.40 14.05
N MET A 306 -6.25 -4.72 13.84
CA MET A 306 -6.77 -5.35 12.61
C MET A 306 -8.23 -4.97 12.35
N TRP A 307 -9.07 -5.04 13.37
CA TRP A 307 -10.48 -4.65 13.28
C TRP A 307 -10.67 -3.15 13.04
N TRP A 308 -9.79 -2.31 13.60
CA TRP A 308 -9.76 -0.88 13.30
C TRP A 308 -9.32 -0.62 11.85
N GLU A 309 -8.20 -1.19 11.39
CA GLU A 309 -7.66 -1.04 10.03
C GLU A 309 -8.74 -1.37 8.99
N THR A 310 -9.34 -2.55 9.12
CA THR A 310 -10.44 -3.04 8.25
C THR A 310 -11.64 -2.09 8.26
N SER A 311 -12.05 -1.59 9.44
CA SER A 311 -13.20 -0.70 9.59
C SER A 311 -12.93 0.72 9.07
N PHE A 312 -11.70 1.21 9.23
CA PHE A 312 -11.27 2.55 8.88
C PHE A 312 -10.97 2.65 7.38
N GLY A 313 -9.99 1.88 6.90
CA GLY A 313 -9.56 1.84 5.50
C GLY A 313 -10.55 1.17 4.54
N ASN A 314 -11.54 0.43 5.06
CA ASN A 314 -12.51 -0.33 4.27
C ASN A 314 -11.82 -1.34 3.33
N SER A 315 -10.72 -1.92 3.80
CA SER A 315 -9.83 -2.78 3.05
C SER A 315 -10.24 -4.26 3.15
N TYR A 316 -10.03 -5.00 2.07
CA TYR A 316 -10.25 -6.45 2.00
C TYR A 316 -8.89 -7.16 1.98
N TYR A 317 -8.76 -8.28 2.70
CA TYR A 317 -7.53 -9.07 2.74
C TYR A 317 -7.77 -10.46 2.15
N THR A 318 -6.94 -10.87 1.19
CA THR A 318 -7.00 -12.20 0.56
C THR A 318 -5.86 -13.10 1.04
N ASP A 319 -5.89 -14.40 0.68
CA ASP A 319 -5.08 -15.48 1.28
C ASP A 319 -3.55 -15.29 1.16
N ASN A 320 -3.10 -14.31 0.36
CA ASN A 320 -1.70 -13.99 0.12
C ASN A 320 -1.34 -12.50 0.35
N GLU A 321 -2.28 -11.66 0.81
CA GLU A 321 -2.14 -10.19 0.78
C GLU A 321 -2.14 -9.54 2.17
N THR A 322 -0.99 -9.57 2.87
CA THR A 322 -0.59 -8.44 3.75
C THR A 322 0.86 -8.06 3.48
N HIS A 323 1.13 -6.76 3.48
CA HIS A 323 2.43 -6.18 3.10
C HIS A 323 3.57 -6.48 4.11
N TYR A 324 3.26 -7.17 5.22
CA TYR A 324 4.14 -7.25 6.40
C TYR A 324 4.63 -8.66 6.76
N GLY A 325 4.10 -9.71 6.14
CA GLY A 325 4.74 -11.04 6.02
C GLY A 325 4.34 -12.12 7.06
N LYS A 326 4.01 -13.32 6.53
CA LYS A 326 3.60 -14.58 7.23
C LYS A 326 2.32 -14.51 8.10
N ARG A 327 1.26 -15.21 7.65
CA ARG A 327 0.07 -15.69 8.41
C ARG A 327 -0.62 -14.64 9.34
N MET A 328 -1.32 -13.60 8.86
CA MET A 328 -2.08 -13.42 7.60
C MET A 328 -3.40 -14.23 7.53
N LEU A 329 -3.37 -15.52 7.20
CA LEU A 329 -4.57 -16.37 7.00
C LEU A 329 -5.67 -16.30 8.10
N ILE A 330 -5.30 -16.05 9.36
CA ILE A 330 -6.23 -15.95 10.50
C ILE A 330 -6.84 -14.53 10.64
N ILE A 331 -6.12 -13.50 10.18
CA ILE A 331 -6.58 -12.10 10.14
C ILE A 331 -7.78 -12.00 9.20
N GLN A 332 -7.67 -12.65 8.04
CA GLN A 332 -8.74 -12.73 7.05
C GLN A 332 -9.95 -13.54 7.53
N GLU A 333 -9.76 -14.65 8.23
CA GLU A 333 -10.90 -15.47 8.66
C GLU A 333 -11.82 -14.73 9.65
N ASN A 334 -11.29 -13.72 10.34
CA ASN A 334 -12.05 -12.80 11.19
C ASN A 334 -12.53 -11.54 10.45
N THR A 335 -11.89 -11.18 9.33
CA THR A 335 -12.45 -10.23 8.34
C THR A 335 -13.62 -10.84 7.56
N ARG A 336 -13.73 -12.16 7.49
CA ARG A 336 -14.92 -12.86 6.95
C ARG A 336 -16.19 -12.46 7.69
N THR A 337 -16.14 -12.35 9.02
CA THR A 337 -17.23 -11.89 9.89
C THR A 337 -17.59 -10.41 9.71
N TYR A 338 -16.65 -9.56 9.27
CA TYR A 338 -16.90 -8.14 8.99
C TYR A 338 -17.94 -7.94 7.85
N HIS A 339 -18.22 -8.98 7.06
CA HIS A 339 -19.23 -9.01 6.01
C HIS A 339 -20.39 -10.01 6.21
N ASP A 340 -20.63 -10.51 7.44
CA ASP A 340 -21.93 -11.13 7.77
C ASP A 340 -23.12 -10.15 7.55
N ARG A 341 -22.83 -8.84 7.52
CA ARG A 341 -23.77 -7.78 7.11
C ARG A 341 -24.06 -7.67 5.60
N TYR A 342 -23.41 -8.46 4.73
CA TYR A 342 -23.90 -8.71 3.37
C TYR A 342 -24.78 -9.98 3.26
N ALA A 343 -25.09 -10.61 4.40
CA ALA A 343 -26.38 -11.27 4.66
C ALA A 343 -26.77 -12.52 3.83
N THR A 344 -25.83 -13.21 3.19
CA THR A 344 -26.08 -14.44 2.38
C THR A 344 -25.34 -15.70 2.86
N TRP A 345 -24.32 -15.58 3.71
CA TRP A 345 -23.39 -16.68 4.02
C TRP A 345 -23.95 -17.73 5.01
N THR A 346 -24.97 -18.48 4.59
CA THR A 346 -25.56 -19.55 5.39
C THR A 346 -24.61 -20.74 5.62
N PRO A 347 -24.88 -21.61 6.60
CA PRO A 347 -24.20 -22.90 6.72
C PRO A 347 -24.38 -23.82 5.50
N LYS A 348 -25.45 -23.65 4.69
CA LYS A 348 -25.58 -24.30 3.36
C LYS A 348 -24.50 -23.77 2.42
N PHE A 349 -24.44 -22.45 2.24
CA PHE A 349 -23.45 -21.78 1.38
C PHE A 349 -22.00 -22.11 1.74
N SER A 350 -21.66 -22.10 3.04
CA SER A 350 -20.31 -22.48 3.52
C SER A 350 -19.92 -23.92 3.13
N LYS A 351 -20.86 -24.88 3.26
CA LYS A 351 -20.65 -26.28 2.81
C LYS A 351 -20.49 -26.37 1.29
N LEU A 352 -21.24 -25.58 0.54
CA LEU A 352 -21.21 -25.56 -0.93
C LEU A 352 -19.89 -24.98 -1.47
N ILE A 353 -19.42 -23.84 -0.95
CA ILE A 353 -18.10 -23.28 -1.30
C ILE A 353 -16.96 -24.27 -0.98
N LYS A 354 -17.06 -25.00 0.14
CA LYS A 354 -16.08 -26.05 0.48
C LYS A 354 -16.15 -27.27 -0.47
N LYS A 355 -17.35 -27.63 -0.95
CA LYS A 355 -17.57 -28.69 -1.96
C LYS A 355 -16.98 -28.25 -3.32
N LEU A 356 -17.29 -27.04 -3.76
CA LEU A 356 -16.82 -26.41 -4.99
C LEU A 356 -15.27 -26.38 -5.06
N ARG A 357 -14.61 -25.78 -4.06
CA ARG A 357 -13.13 -25.73 -4.01
C ARG A 357 -12.47 -27.12 -3.98
N LYS A 358 -13.12 -28.12 -3.36
CA LYS A 358 -12.62 -29.50 -3.36
C LYS A 358 -12.69 -30.11 -4.78
N LEU A 359 -13.75 -29.83 -5.52
CA LEU A 359 -13.95 -30.34 -6.88
C LEU A 359 -13.02 -29.64 -7.89
N GLU A 360 -12.86 -28.32 -7.80
CA GLU A 360 -11.95 -27.56 -8.69
C GLU A 360 -10.53 -28.14 -8.70
N CYS A 361 -10.03 -28.48 -7.52
CA CYS A 361 -8.70 -29.02 -7.31
C CYS A 361 -8.64 -30.56 -7.17
N ASP A 362 -9.69 -31.30 -7.56
CA ASP A 362 -9.70 -32.77 -7.44
C ASP A 362 -8.78 -33.44 -8.50
N GLN A 363 -7.51 -33.62 -8.11
CA GLN A 363 -6.47 -34.26 -8.91
C GLN A 363 -6.75 -35.73 -9.29
N SER A 364 -7.83 -36.35 -8.79
CA SER A 364 -8.24 -37.70 -9.19
C SER A 364 -9.15 -37.72 -10.44
N LYS A 365 -9.52 -36.54 -10.98
CA LYS A 365 -10.54 -36.39 -12.03
C LYS A 365 -10.05 -35.54 -13.20
N THR A 366 -10.56 -35.81 -14.40
CA THR A 366 -10.33 -34.95 -15.57
C THR A 366 -10.97 -33.56 -15.39
N VAL A 367 -10.58 -32.59 -16.22
CA VAL A 367 -11.21 -31.26 -16.22
C VAL A 367 -12.71 -31.41 -16.53
N GLU A 368 -13.07 -32.22 -17.50
CA GLU A 368 -14.46 -32.47 -17.91
C GLU A 368 -15.29 -33.11 -16.80
N GLN A 369 -14.74 -34.09 -16.07
CA GLN A 369 -15.39 -34.70 -14.90
C GLN A 369 -15.60 -33.67 -13.78
N ARG A 370 -14.58 -32.84 -13.50
CA ARG A 370 -14.71 -31.74 -12.53
C ARG A 370 -15.77 -30.73 -12.96
N MET A 371 -15.82 -30.35 -14.23
CA MET A 371 -16.81 -29.41 -14.75
C MET A 371 -18.25 -29.95 -14.67
N ILE A 372 -18.47 -31.25 -14.92
CA ILE A 372 -19.78 -31.90 -14.73
C ILE A 372 -20.21 -31.86 -13.26
N GLU A 373 -19.31 -32.16 -12.32
CA GLU A 373 -19.62 -32.13 -10.89
C GLU A 373 -19.71 -30.71 -10.31
N LEU A 374 -19.02 -29.73 -10.92
CA LEU A 374 -19.06 -28.32 -10.52
C LEU A 374 -20.36 -27.63 -10.92
N LYS A 375 -20.94 -27.95 -12.07
CA LYS A 375 -22.19 -27.34 -12.57
C LYS A 375 -23.29 -27.22 -11.50
N PRO A 376 -23.79 -28.32 -10.90
CA PRO A 376 -24.86 -28.23 -9.90
C PRO A 376 -24.40 -27.46 -8.65
N VAL A 377 -23.15 -27.63 -8.21
CA VAL A 377 -22.64 -26.95 -7.01
C VAL A 377 -22.50 -25.45 -7.22
N ASN A 378 -22.09 -25.01 -8.41
CA ASN A 378 -21.98 -23.59 -8.73
C ASN A 378 -23.36 -22.94 -8.87
N ILE A 379 -24.35 -23.65 -9.41
CA ILE A 379 -25.76 -23.21 -9.42
C ILE A 379 -26.27 -23.08 -7.97
N GLU A 380 -26.14 -24.12 -7.13
CA GLU A 380 -26.55 -24.08 -5.71
C GLU A 380 -25.86 -22.93 -4.93
N VAL A 381 -24.61 -22.61 -5.27
CA VAL A 381 -23.84 -21.47 -4.73
C VAL A 381 -24.48 -20.14 -5.14
N HIS A 382 -24.87 -19.98 -6.41
CA HIS A 382 -25.47 -18.73 -6.90
C HIS A 382 -26.90 -18.52 -6.38
N GLU A 383 -27.70 -19.57 -6.29
CA GLU A 383 -29.05 -19.51 -5.72
C GLU A 383 -29.04 -19.12 -4.24
N ALA A 384 -28.05 -19.63 -3.49
CA ALA A 384 -27.82 -19.25 -2.10
C ALA A 384 -27.27 -17.82 -1.92
N LEU A 385 -26.67 -17.22 -2.96
CA LEU A 385 -26.32 -15.80 -3.00
C LEU A 385 -27.53 -14.93 -3.35
N ASP A 386 -28.28 -15.29 -4.39
CA ASP A 386 -29.48 -14.57 -4.84
C ASP A 386 -30.65 -14.65 -3.84
N LYS A 387 -30.62 -15.65 -2.94
CA LYS A 387 -31.75 -16.08 -2.09
C LYS A 387 -32.98 -16.50 -2.90
N ARG A 388 -32.75 -16.96 -4.12
CA ARG A 388 -33.75 -17.36 -5.11
C ARG A 388 -33.27 -18.60 -5.85
N GLU A 389 -34.10 -19.63 -5.90
CA GLU A 389 -33.91 -20.78 -6.78
C GLU A 389 -34.21 -20.37 -8.24
N LYS A 390 -33.36 -20.82 -9.16
CA LYS A 390 -33.47 -20.50 -10.59
C LYS A 390 -34.41 -21.50 -11.27
N THR A 391 -35.12 -21.06 -12.31
CA THR A 391 -35.78 -22.04 -13.19
C THR A 391 -34.73 -22.88 -13.93
N PRO A 392 -35.06 -24.08 -14.46
CA PRO A 392 -34.11 -24.88 -15.23
C PRO A 392 -33.44 -24.11 -16.39
N GLU A 393 -34.20 -23.21 -17.04
CA GLU A 393 -33.73 -22.36 -18.13
C GLU A 393 -32.78 -21.26 -17.64
N GLU A 394 -33.10 -20.61 -16.51
CA GLU A 394 -32.21 -19.63 -15.87
C GLU A 394 -30.91 -20.27 -15.36
N ALA A 395 -30.99 -21.51 -14.83
CA ALA A 395 -29.86 -22.27 -14.32
C ALA A 395 -28.92 -22.74 -15.44
N GLU A 396 -29.48 -23.21 -16.57
CA GLU A 396 -28.70 -23.60 -17.75
C GLU A 396 -28.02 -22.39 -18.39
N LYS A 397 -28.75 -21.27 -18.55
CA LYS A 397 -28.19 -20.01 -19.05
C LYS A 397 -27.05 -19.51 -18.16
N TYR A 398 -27.27 -19.44 -16.85
CA TYR A 398 -26.24 -19.05 -15.88
C TYR A 398 -24.99 -19.93 -15.99
N TRP A 399 -25.17 -21.25 -16.15
CA TRP A 399 -24.05 -22.15 -16.30
C TRP A 399 -23.25 -21.89 -17.57
N GLU A 400 -23.89 -21.77 -18.74
CA GLU A 400 -23.16 -21.55 -20.00
C GLU A 400 -22.45 -20.19 -20.04
N GLU A 401 -22.94 -19.16 -19.33
CA GLU A 401 -22.25 -17.88 -19.13
C GLU A 401 -20.98 -18.03 -18.24
N GLU A 402 -20.97 -18.94 -17.26
CA GLU A 402 -19.90 -19.08 -16.25
C GLU A 402 -18.92 -20.25 -16.48
N LYS A 403 -19.30 -21.18 -17.36
CA LYS A 403 -18.59 -22.41 -17.73
C LYS A 403 -17.14 -22.17 -18.16
N GLN A 404 -16.86 -21.09 -18.89
CA GLN A 404 -15.49 -20.76 -19.30
C GLN A 404 -14.63 -20.30 -18.11
N ARG A 405 -15.13 -19.40 -17.26
CA ARG A 405 -14.40 -18.96 -16.05
C ARG A 405 -14.12 -20.14 -15.11
N ARG A 406 -15.11 -21.02 -14.91
CA ARG A 406 -14.94 -22.22 -14.07
C ARG A 406 -13.89 -23.19 -14.64
N ARG A 407 -13.80 -23.34 -15.98
CA ARG A 407 -12.72 -24.11 -16.62
C ARG A 407 -11.35 -23.49 -16.34
N GLU A 408 -11.21 -22.18 -16.46
CA GLU A 408 -9.97 -21.46 -16.17
C GLU A 408 -9.56 -21.57 -14.68
N GLU A 409 -10.51 -21.55 -13.75
CA GLU A 409 -10.27 -21.78 -12.32
C GLU A 409 -9.76 -23.21 -12.04
N VAL A 410 -10.32 -24.24 -12.71
CA VAL A 410 -9.87 -25.64 -12.64
C VAL A 410 -8.45 -25.80 -13.20
N GLU A 411 -8.21 -25.28 -14.40
CA GLU A 411 -6.90 -25.37 -15.08
C GLU A 411 -5.81 -24.58 -14.32
N LYS A 412 -6.17 -23.46 -13.69
CA LYS A 412 -5.27 -22.72 -12.79
C LYS A 412 -4.89 -23.56 -11.56
N CYS A 413 -5.83 -24.29 -10.94
CA CYS A 413 -5.48 -25.15 -9.82
C CYS A 413 -4.53 -26.29 -10.24
N ASP A 414 -4.70 -26.87 -11.44
CA ASP A 414 -3.76 -27.86 -11.98
C ASP A 414 -2.35 -27.27 -12.19
N GLN A 415 -2.24 -26.04 -12.69
CA GLN A 415 -0.96 -25.34 -12.81
C GLN A 415 -0.30 -25.06 -11.45
N GLU A 416 -1.08 -24.68 -10.43
CA GLU A 416 -0.56 -24.43 -9.07
C GLU A 416 -0.13 -25.73 -8.40
N VAL A 417 -0.93 -26.79 -8.46
CA VAL A 417 -0.56 -28.11 -7.93
C VAL A 417 0.68 -28.67 -8.67
N LYS A 418 0.80 -28.46 -9.98
CA LYS A 418 2.01 -28.81 -10.74
C LYS A 418 3.24 -28.06 -10.21
N LYS A 419 3.16 -26.73 -10.06
CA LYS A 419 4.26 -25.91 -9.47
C LYS A 419 4.64 -26.38 -8.06
N PHE A 420 3.68 -26.75 -7.22
CA PHE A 420 3.95 -27.31 -5.88
C PHE A 420 4.64 -28.69 -5.92
N LYS A 421 4.26 -29.56 -6.86
CA LYS A 421 4.94 -30.86 -7.08
C LYS A 421 6.37 -30.66 -7.61
N GLU A 422 6.57 -29.71 -8.52
CA GLU A 422 7.86 -29.40 -9.17
C GLU A 422 8.85 -28.67 -8.24
N ALA A 423 8.38 -27.92 -7.24
CA ALA A 423 9.22 -27.21 -6.27
C ALA A 423 10.06 -28.13 -5.36
N GLY A 424 9.71 -29.43 -5.30
CA GLY A 424 10.41 -30.43 -4.50
C GLY A 424 10.24 -30.27 -2.97
N PRO A 425 10.84 -31.18 -2.17
CA PRO A 425 10.70 -31.18 -0.71
C PRO A 425 11.57 -30.09 -0.05
N ARG A 426 11.18 -28.82 -0.20
CA ARG A 426 11.84 -27.66 0.44
C ARG A 426 10.90 -26.72 1.20
N VAL A 427 9.99 -27.30 2.00
CA VAL A 427 9.40 -26.62 3.16
C VAL A 427 9.43 -27.53 4.38
N SER A 428 10.62 -27.73 4.96
CA SER A 428 10.70 -28.00 6.40
C SER A 428 10.42 -26.68 7.15
N TYR A 429 9.57 -26.74 8.17
CA TYR A 429 9.04 -25.54 8.83
C TYR A 429 10.07 -24.86 9.75
N LEU A 430 10.37 -23.58 9.48
CA LEU A 430 10.94 -22.57 10.39
C LEU A 430 10.33 -21.17 10.11
#